data_AF-A0A370KJ04-F1
#
_entry.id   AF-A0A370KJ04-F1
#
_cell.length_a   1.000
_cell.length_b   1.000
_cell.length_c   1.000
_cell.angle_alpha   90.00
_cell.angle_beta   90.00
_cell.angle_gamma   90.00
#
_symmetry.space_group_name_H-M   'P 1'
#
loop_
_entity.id
_entity.type
_entity.pdbx_description
1 polymer ?
#
loop_
_entity_poly.entity_id
_entity_poly.type
_entity_poly.pdbx_seq_one_letter_code
_entity_poly.pdbx_strand_id
1 'polypeptide(L)'
;MIPSSLFYDLVDSEIAFKIVQRNFNSPNHIFSVPRAKDGQLRLTILGSQALIGSADAILARLNALLCEHPSPQIQHTFRQSTATGTVVQYSLFPEAEKGRQLGLPEQMSVECRIVPTDQPGADRETVLVNVNVEARHSLHLMERLGKDNIQEICRLSTHALPRDIHQRLAANGYYEQSFMSLYGEEALEEAKTRLKDACDRWVSETGDLRHARH
;
A
#
# COMPACT_ATOMS: atom_id res chain seq x y z
N MET A 1 -2.51 -2.76 -1.89
CA MET A 1 -3.54 -1.85 -1.36
C MET A 1 -4.11 -1.06 -2.52
N ILE A 2 -5.38 -1.30 -2.82
CA ILE A 2 -6.07 -0.68 -3.95
C ILE A 2 -6.76 0.60 -3.44
N PRO A 3 -6.45 1.79 -3.99
CA PRO A 3 -7.20 3.00 -3.67
C PRO A 3 -8.67 2.79 -4.00
N SER A 4 -9.57 3.22 -3.10
CA SER A 4 -11.00 2.97 -3.29
C SER A 4 -11.51 3.74 -4.50
N SER A 5 -11.02 4.96 -4.73
CA SER A 5 -11.40 5.74 -5.92
C SER A 5 -11.10 4.97 -7.21
N LEU A 6 -9.90 4.40 -7.33
CA LEU A 6 -9.49 3.62 -8.50
C LEU A 6 -10.35 2.37 -8.68
N PHE A 7 -10.67 1.67 -7.58
CA PHE A 7 -11.50 0.48 -7.63
C PHE A 7 -12.92 0.80 -8.08
N TYR A 8 -13.53 1.83 -7.48
CA TYR A 8 -14.90 2.24 -7.82
C TYR A 8 -14.99 2.81 -9.23
N ASP A 9 -13.99 3.58 -9.69
CA ASP A 9 -13.93 4.05 -11.07
C ASP A 9 -13.99 2.89 -12.09
N LEU A 10 -13.29 1.77 -11.81
CA LEU A 10 -13.33 0.57 -12.65
C LEU A 10 -14.69 -0.15 -12.59
N VAL A 11 -15.27 -0.27 -11.40
CA VAL A 11 -16.57 -0.94 -11.19
C VAL A 11 -17.71 -0.16 -11.84
N ASP A 12 -17.77 1.15 -11.59
CA ASP A 12 -18.80 2.05 -12.12
C ASP A 12 -18.72 2.21 -13.63
N SER A 13 -17.50 2.11 -14.19
CA SER A 13 -17.27 2.10 -15.64
C SER A 13 -17.51 0.73 -16.29
N GLU A 14 -17.98 -0.27 -15.53
CA GLU A 14 -18.20 -1.65 -15.99
C GLU A 14 -16.96 -2.28 -16.66
N ILE A 15 -15.78 -1.98 -16.12
CA ILE A 15 -14.51 -2.50 -16.60
C ILE A 15 -14.17 -3.76 -15.81
N ALA A 16 -14.00 -4.89 -16.51
CA ALA A 16 -13.38 -6.05 -15.90
C ALA A 16 -11.88 -5.78 -15.70
N PHE A 17 -11.25 -6.37 -14.70
CA PHE A 17 -9.82 -6.17 -14.49
C PHE A 17 -9.14 -7.37 -13.84
N LYS A 18 -7.82 -7.44 -14.02
CA LYS A 18 -6.93 -8.41 -13.39
C LYS A 18 -5.90 -7.71 -12.54
N ILE A 19 -5.57 -8.31 -11.41
CA ILE A 19 -4.46 -7.90 -10.56
C ILE A 19 -3.45 -9.02 -10.54
N VAL A 20 -2.19 -8.69 -10.84
CA VAL A 20 -1.06 -9.63 -10.83
C VAL A 20 -0.05 -9.14 -9.81
N GLN A 21 0.11 -9.92 -8.75
CA GLN A 21 1.17 -9.74 -7.77
C GLN A 21 2.29 -10.74 -8.10
N ARG A 22 3.40 -10.21 -8.62
CA ARG A 22 4.55 -11.04 -8.99
C ARG A 22 5.31 -11.46 -7.74
N ASN A 23 5.65 -12.74 -7.66
CA ASN A 23 6.51 -13.26 -6.63
C ASN A 23 7.65 -14.01 -7.33
N PHE A 24 8.90 -13.67 -7.02
CA PHE A 24 10.07 -14.27 -7.68
C PHE A 24 10.32 -15.72 -7.23
N ASN A 25 9.79 -16.11 -6.06
CA ASN A 25 10.04 -17.42 -5.43
C ASN A 25 8.79 -18.30 -5.37
N SER A 26 7.67 -17.88 -5.94
CA SER A 26 6.40 -18.61 -5.92
C SER A 26 5.56 -18.26 -7.16
N PRO A 27 4.53 -19.02 -7.52
CA PRO A 27 3.67 -18.66 -8.65
C PRO A 27 3.06 -17.27 -8.42
N ASN A 28 2.96 -16.48 -9.50
CA ASN A 28 2.29 -15.19 -9.45
C ASN A 28 0.87 -15.35 -8.91
N HIS A 29 0.46 -14.47 -7.99
CA HIS A 29 -0.92 -14.41 -7.54
C HIS A 29 -1.72 -13.58 -8.53
N ILE A 30 -2.71 -14.21 -9.16
CA ILE A 30 -3.57 -13.57 -10.14
C ILE A 30 -5.00 -13.55 -9.60
N PHE A 31 -5.52 -12.33 -9.47
CA PHE A 31 -6.89 -12.05 -9.05
C PHE A 31 -7.64 -11.49 -10.26
N SER A 32 -8.79 -12.06 -10.59
CA SER A 32 -9.63 -11.60 -11.70
C SER A 32 -10.99 -11.15 -11.18
N VAL A 33 -11.39 -9.94 -11.55
CA VAL A 33 -12.68 -9.34 -11.24
C VAL A 33 -13.39 -9.05 -12.55
N PRO A 34 -14.28 -9.94 -13.03
CA PRO A 34 -15.21 -9.62 -14.11
C PRO A 34 -16.12 -8.45 -13.75
N ARG A 35 -16.79 -7.94 -14.80
CA ARG A 35 -17.82 -6.89 -14.68
C ARG A 35 -18.88 -7.28 -13.66
N ALA A 36 -19.39 -6.27 -12.96
CA ALA A 36 -20.49 -6.45 -12.04
C ALA A 36 -21.71 -7.06 -12.77
N LYS A 37 -22.41 -7.93 -12.06
CA LYS A 37 -23.66 -8.53 -12.53
C LYS A 37 -24.64 -8.55 -11.38
N ASP A 38 -25.85 -8.05 -11.61
CA ASP A 38 -26.93 -8.02 -10.61
C ASP A 38 -26.50 -7.35 -9.28
N GLY A 39 -25.69 -6.28 -9.38
CA GLY A 39 -25.16 -5.54 -8.22
C GLY A 39 -24.06 -6.27 -7.44
N GLN A 40 -23.57 -7.41 -7.95
CA GLN A 40 -22.52 -8.20 -7.32
C GLN A 40 -21.27 -8.27 -8.17
N LEU A 41 -20.12 -8.30 -7.49
CA LEU A 41 -18.83 -8.59 -8.07
C LEU A 41 -18.44 -10.03 -7.77
N ARG A 42 -17.74 -10.65 -8.71
CA ARG A 42 -17.13 -11.96 -8.53
C ARG A 42 -15.62 -11.77 -8.49
N LEU A 43 -14.96 -12.26 -7.45
CA LEU A 43 -13.51 -12.34 -7.34
C LEU A 43 -13.08 -13.78 -7.60
N THR A 44 -12.28 -13.99 -8.64
CA THR A 44 -11.67 -15.29 -8.94
C THR A 44 -10.19 -15.24 -8.61
N ILE A 45 -9.75 -16.15 -7.75
CA ILE A 45 -8.35 -16.36 -7.40
C ILE A 45 -7.91 -17.62 -8.14
N LEU A 46 -6.83 -17.56 -8.90
CA LEU A 46 -6.35 -18.73 -9.64
C LEU A 46 -6.10 -19.90 -8.67
N GLY A 47 -6.79 -21.02 -8.88
CA GLY A 47 -6.66 -22.21 -8.03
C GLY A 47 -7.52 -22.22 -6.76
N SER A 48 -8.43 -21.27 -6.56
CA SER A 48 -9.39 -21.27 -5.43
C SER A 48 -10.84 -21.06 -5.89
N GLN A 49 -11.79 -21.28 -4.98
CA GLN A 49 -13.20 -20.99 -5.22
C GLN A 49 -13.41 -19.49 -5.40
N ALA A 50 -14.27 -19.12 -6.36
CA ALA A 50 -14.61 -17.72 -6.57
C ALA A 50 -15.47 -17.19 -5.41
N LEU A 51 -15.13 -15.99 -4.94
CA LEU A 51 -15.93 -15.23 -3.97
C LEU A 51 -16.92 -14.35 -4.75
N ILE A 52 -18.16 -14.25 -4.29
CA ILE A 52 -19.17 -13.34 -4.84
C ILE A 52 -19.67 -12.45 -3.72
N GLY A 53 -19.77 -11.15 -3.95
CA GLY A 53 -20.18 -10.19 -2.93
C GLY A 53 -20.37 -8.77 -3.44
N SER A 54 -20.62 -7.85 -2.53
CA SER A 54 -20.65 -6.41 -2.83
C SER A 54 -19.27 -5.88 -3.20
N ALA A 55 -19.24 -4.69 -3.79
CA ALA A 55 -18.01 -3.98 -4.13
C ALA A 55 -17.09 -3.82 -2.90
N ASP A 56 -17.62 -3.37 -1.77
CA ASP A 56 -16.86 -3.22 -0.51
C ASP A 56 -16.25 -4.54 -0.04
N ALA A 57 -17.02 -5.64 -0.06
CA ALA A 57 -16.56 -6.94 0.41
C ALA A 57 -15.42 -7.48 -0.48
N ILE A 58 -15.53 -7.27 -1.80
CA ILE A 58 -14.50 -7.68 -2.76
C ILE A 58 -13.24 -6.82 -2.61
N LEU A 59 -13.38 -5.51 -2.43
CA LEU A 59 -12.25 -4.60 -2.20
C LEU A 59 -11.50 -4.96 -0.91
N ALA A 60 -12.23 -5.15 0.21
CA ALA A 60 -11.64 -5.57 1.48
C ALA A 60 -10.88 -6.90 1.34
N ARG A 61 -11.50 -7.89 0.67
CA ARG A 61 -10.86 -9.19 0.46
C ARG A 61 -9.61 -9.10 -0.42
N LEU A 62 -9.67 -8.35 -1.53
CA LEU A 62 -8.52 -8.12 -2.40
C LEU A 62 -7.36 -7.49 -1.63
N ASN A 63 -7.66 -6.48 -0.82
CA ASN A 63 -6.68 -5.79 0.00
C ASN A 63 -6.02 -6.72 1.02
N ALA A 64 -6.79 -7.57 1.70
CA ALA A 64 -6.26 -8.58 2.61
C ALA A 64 -5.34 -9.58 1.89
N LEU A 65 -5.78 -10.12 0.74
CA LEU A 65 -5.01 -11.08 -0.06
C LEU A 65 -3.68 -10.50 -0.55
N LEU A 66 -3.67 -9.22 -0.97
CA LEU A 66 -2.44 -8.53 -1.39
C LEU A 66 -1.44 -8.39 -0.24
N CYS A 67 -1.92 -8.29 1.00
CA CYS A 67 -1.08 -8.17 2.20
C CYS A 67 -0.57 -9.52 2.74
N GLU A 68 -1.18 -10.66 2.36
CA GLU A 68 -0.73 -12.00 2.79
C GLU A 68 0.61 -12.42 2.17
N HIS A 69 1.03 -11.79 1.06
CA HIS A 69 2.24 -12.14 0.33
C HIS A 69 3.10 -10.90 0.00
N PRO A 70 3.66 -10.20 1.01
CA PRO A 70 4.51 -9.04 0.75
C PRO A 70 5.73 -9.44 -0.09
N SER A 71 6.07 -8.60 -1.08
CA SER A 71 7.25 -8.86 -1.91
C SER A 71 8.51 -8.58 -1.08
N PRO A 72 9.53 -9.47 -1.11
CA PRO A 72 10.82 -9.14 -0.51
C PRO A 72 11.39 -7.90 -1.20
N GLN A 73 11.73 -6.86 -0.43
CA GLN A 73 12.38 -5.67 -0.94
C GLN A 73 13.71 -6.05 -1.61
N ILE A 74 13.87 -5.72 -2.89
CA ILE A 74 15.20 -5.67 -3.49
C ILE A 74 15.83 -4.33 -3.05
N GLN A 75 16.72 -4.40 -2.06
CA GLN A 75 17.49 -3.25 -1.60
C GLN A 75 18.48 -2.81 -2.69
N HIS A 76 18.04 -1.93 -3.59
CA HIS A 76 18.98 -1.14 -4.38
C HIS A 76 19.18 0.22 -3.72
N THR A 77 20.44 0.44 -3.30
CA THR A 77 21.08 1.69 -2.88
C THR A 77 20.91 2.16 -1.42
N PHE A 78 22.03 1.99 -0.69
CA PHE A 78 22.58 2.77 0.43
C PHE A 78 21.70 3.14 1.64
N ARG A 79 21.97 2.43 2.76
CA ARG A 79 21.71 2.79 4.17
C ARG A 79 20.27 3.23 4.50
N GLN A 80 19.36 2.27 4.62
CA GLN A 80 18.09 2.46 5.33
C GLN A 80 18.20 1.91 6.77
N SER A 81 17.95 2.75 7.77
CA SER A 81 17.91 2.35 9.18
C SER A 81 16.58 1.66 9.51
N THR A 82 16.66 0.35 9.73
CA THR A 82 16.04 -0.43 10.83
C THR A 82 14.53 -0.37 11.14
N ALA A 83 13.68 0.31 10.37
CA ALA A 83 12.22 0.09 10.41
C ALA A 83 11.73 -0.31 9.03
N THR A 84 11.74 -1.61 8.73
CA THR A 84 11.35 -2.17 7.43
C THR A 84 9.84 -2.01 7.20
N GLY A 85 9.42 -0.88 6.61
CA GLY A 85 8.06 -0.74 6.11
C GLY A 85 7.73 -1.85 5.10
N THR A 86 6.53 -2.43 5.20
CA THR A 86 6.11 -3.52 4.30
C THR A 86 5.76 -2.95 2.94
N VAL A 87 6.33 -3.51 1.88
CA VAL A 87 6.07 -3.10 0.49
C VAL A 87 5.25 -4.17 -0.22
N VAL A 88 4.12 -3.75 -0.80
CA VAL A 88 3.25 -4.59 -1.62
C VAL A 88 3.21 -4.00 -3.03
N GLN A 89 3.72 -4.76 -4.00
CA GLN A 89 3.76 -4.36 -5.40
C GLN A 89 2.88 -5.27 -6.25
N TYR A 90 2.05 -4.69 -7.10
CA TYR A 90 1.24 -5.44 -8.07
C TYR A 90 0.96 -4.60 -9.32
N SER A 91 0.51 -5.25 -10.37
CA SER A 91 0.03 -4.61 -11.59
C SER A 91 -1.46 -4.84 -11.76
N LEU A 92 -2.19 -3.81 -12.18
CA LEU A 92 -3.60 -3.87 -12.50
C LEU A 92 -3.77 -3.72 -14.02
N PHE A 93 -4.53 -4.63 -14.62
CA PHE A 93 -4.78 -4.71 -16.05
C PHE A 93 -6.28 -4.58 -16.30
N PRO A 94 -6.74 -3.40 -16.75
CA PRO A 94 -8.11 -3.20 -17.22
C PRO A 94 -8.38 -4.05 -18.47
N GLU A 95 -9.58 -4.62 -18.55
CA GLU A 95 -10.05 -5.39 -19.69
C GLU A 95 -11.21 -4.65 -20.35
N ALA A 96 -10.89 -3.97 -21.45
CA ALA A 96 -11.88 -3.31 -22.28
C ALA A 96 -12.94 -4.30 -22.79
N GLU A 97 -14.15 -3.80 -23.03
CA GLU A 97 -15.11 -4.54 -23.83
C GLU A 97 -14.60 -4.67 -25.27
N LYS A 98 -14.90 -5.79 -25.94
CA LYS A 98 -14.50 -5.98 -27.34
C LYS A 98 -15.04 -4.81 -28.18
N GLY A 99 -14.13 -4.05 -28.79
CA GLY A 99 -14.47 -2.87 -29.61
C GLY A 99 -14.50 -1.53 -28.87
N ARG A 100 -14.21 -1.48 -27.57
CA ARG A 100 -14.19 -0.23 -26.75
C ARG A 100 -12.84 0.02 -26.05
N GLN A 101 -11.72 -0.16 -26.76
CA GLN A 101 -10.38 0.03 -26.20
C GLN A 101 -9.92 1.50 -26.07
N LEU A 102 -10.69 2.48 -26.57
CA LEU A 102 -10.22 3.86 -26.62
C LEU A 102 -10.05 4.45 -25.22
N GLY A 103 -8.81 4.75 -24.83
CA GLY A 103 -8.46 5.53 -23.65
C GLY A 103 -8.24 4.73 -22.35
N LEU A 104 -8.28 3.40 -22.39
CA LEU A 104 -7.92 2.55 -21.24
C LEU A 104 -6.42 2.27 -21.20
N PRO A 105 -5.73 2.47 -20.05
CA PRO A 105 -4.32 2.13 -19.95
C PRO A 105 -4.14 0.61 -20.04
N GLU A 106 -3.10 0.17 -20.76
CA GLU A 106 -2.79 -1.25 -20.89
C GLU A 106 -2.41 -1.89 -19.54
N GLN A 107 -1.74 -1.11 -18.69
CA GLN A 107 -1.27 -1.55 -17.38
C GLN A 107 -1.17 -0.35 -16.43
N MET A 108 -1.56 -0.57 -15.18
CA MET A 108 -1.27 0.31 -14.06
C MET A 108 -0.33 -0.40 -13.10
N SER A 109 0.78 0.25 -12.74
CA SER A 109 1.71 -0.28 -11.74
C SER A 109 1.36 0.34 -10.38
N VAL A 110 1.15 -0.49 -9.37
CA VAL A 110 0.83 -0.02 -8.02
C VAL A 110 1.91 -0.49 -7.06
N GLU A 111 2.48 0.47 -6.33
CA GLU A 111 3.37 0.25 -5.22
C GLU A 111 2.73 0.77 -3.94
N CYS A 112 2.53 -0.11 -2.97
CA CYS A 112 1.98 0.23 -1.67
C CYS A 112 3.07 0.12 -0.63
N ARG A 113 3.21 1.14 0.21
CA ARG A 113 4.15 1.20 1.32
C ARG A 113 3.36 1.35 2.61
N ILE A 114 3.45 0.36 3.48
CA ILE A 114 2.86 0.40 4.82
C ILE A 114 3.92 0.99 5.74
N VAL A 115 3.63 2.19 6.26
CA VAL A 115 4.51 2.88 7.20
C VAL A 115 4.03 2.53 8.61
N PRO A 116 4.84 1.85 9.43
CA PRO A 116 4.46 1.55 10.79
C PRO A 116 4.23 2.84 11.57
N THR A 117 3.24 2.84 12.47
CA THR A 117 3.01 3.94 13.39
C THR A 117 4.09 3.98 14.45
N ASP A 118 4.32 5.18 15.00
CA ASP A 118 5.27 5.40 16.10
C ASP A 118 4.88 4.63 17.38
N GLN A 119 3.67 4.03 17.44
CA GLN A 119 3.15 3.19 18.51
C GLN A 119 2.68 1.82 17.96
N PRO A 120 3.22 0.68 18.41
CA PRO A 120 2.62 -0.64 18.27
C PRO A 120 1.37 -0.72 19.16
N GLY A 121 0.29 -1.26 18.59
CA GLY A 121 -1.01 -1.37 19.27
C GLY A 121 -2.03 -0.29 18.89
N ALA A 122 -1.64 0.70 18.09
CA ALA A 122 -2.65 1.42 17.32
C ALA A 122 -3.24 0.41 16.32
N ASP A 123 -4.55 0.19 16.37
CA ASP A 123 -5.28 -0.56 15.35
C ASP A 123 -5.15 0.08 13.94
N ARG A 124 -4.32 1.11 13.78
CA ARG A 124 -4.29 2.03 12.64
C ARG A 124 -2.87 2.11 12.10
N GLU A 125 -2.63 1.62 10.89
CA GLU A 125 -1.36 1.81 10.17
C GLU A 125 -1.56 2.82 9.05
N THR A 126 -0.59 3.73 8.87
CA THR A 126 -0.61 4.65 7.71
C THR A 126 -0.07 3.92 6.48
N VAL A 127 -0.87 3.84 5.43
CA VAL A 127 -0.51 3.21 4.17
C VAL A 127 -0.43 4.29 3.10
N LEU A 128 0.69 4.33 2.39
CA LEU A 128 0.86 5.18 1.22
C LEU A 128 0.84 4.32 -0.03
N VAL A 129 -0.06 4.64 -0.94
CA VAL A 129 -0.20 3.93 -2.20
C VAL A 129 0.18 4.85 -3.33
N ASN A 130 1.23 4.48 -4.05
CA ASN A 130 1.66 5.11 -5.28
C ASN A 130 1.08 4.32 -6.46
N VAL A 131 0.24 4.97 -7.26
CA VAL A 131 -0.29 4.41 -8.51
C VAL A 131 0.42 5.12 -9.66
N ASN A 132 1.01 4.34 -10.57
CA ASN A 132 1.62 4.83 -11.79
C ASN A 132 0.82 4.35 -13.01
N VAL A 133 0.35 5.30 -13.81
CA VAL A 133 -0.38 5.07 -15.06
C VAL A 133 0.31 5.87 -16.16
N GLU A 134 0.92 5.20 -17.14
CA GLU A 134 1.55 5.87 -18.30
C GLU A 134 2.46 7.06 -17.91
N ALA A 135 3.33 6.85 -16.90
CA ALA A 135 4.23 7.85 -16.31
C ALA A 135 3.57 8.96 -15.47
N ARG A 136 2.25 8.90 -15.23
CA ARG A 136 1.56 9.76 -14.27
C ARG A 136 1.48 9.06 -12.92
N HIS A 137 1.97 9.73 -11.88
CA HIS A 137 1.93 9.25 -10.51
C HIS A 137 0.78 9.88 -9.73
N SER A 138 0.01 9.08 -9.02
CA SER A 138 -0.89 9.54 -7.95
C SER A 138 -0.51 8.89 -6.63
N LEU A 139 -0.49 9.72 -5.59
CA LEU A 139 -0.24 9.25 -4.23
C LEU A 139 -1.55 9.25 -3.46
N HIS A 140 -1.82 8.18 -2.75
CA HIS A 140 -3.02 8.02 -1.94
C HIS A 140 -2.60 7.71 -0.51
N LEU A 141 -3.16 8.47 0.43
CA LEU A 141 -3.07 8.20 1.85
C LEU A 141 -4.23 7.30 2.23
N MET A 142 -3.90 6.16 2.82
CA MET A 142 -4.86 5.20 3.32
C MET A 142 -4.52 4.87 4.78
N GLU A 143 -5.50 4.40 5.53
CA GLU A 143 -5.36 3.92 6.89
C GLU A 143 -5.82 2.47 6.93
N ARG A 144 -5.01 1.60 7.51
CA ARG A 144 -5.36 0.21 7.76
C ARG A 144 -5.87 0.07 9.18
N LEU A 145 -7.12 -0.33 9.34
CA LEU A 145 -7.83 -0.57 10.59
C LEU A 145 -7.85 -2.09 10.91
N GLY A 146 -6.92 -2.57 11.72
CA GLY A 146 -6.74 -4.00 11.98
C GLY A 146 -6.23 -4.78 10.76
N LYS A 147 -6.57 -6.07 10.65
CA LYS A 147 -5.97 -6.94 9.62
C LYS A 147 -6.52 -6.69 8.22
N ASP A 148 -7.84 -6.46 8.10
CA ASP A 148 -8.57 -6.59 6.83
C ASP A 148 -9.25 -5.30 6.35
N ASN A 149 -9.38 -4.28 7.19
CA ASN A 149 -10.03 -3.04 6.80
C ASN A 149 -8.98 -2.02 6.39
N ILE A 150 -9.10 -1.50 5.16
CA ILE A 150 -8.30 -0.38 4.71
C ILE A 150 -9.22 0.68 4.13
N GLN A 151 -9.01 1.90 4.57
CA GLN A 151 -9.79 3.07 4.19
C GLN A 151 -8.89 4.08 3.50
N GLU A 152 -9.33 4.62 2.36
CA GLU A 152 -8.68 5.78 1.76
C GLU A 152 -9.06 7.04 2.54
N ILE A 153 -8.06 7.81 2.96
CA ILE A 153 -8.24 9.09 3.65
C ILE A 153 -8.30 10.22 2.60
N CYS A 154 -7.27 10.30 1.75
CA CYS A 154 -7.19 11.33 0.72
C CYS A 154 -6.18 11.01 -0.38
N ARG A 155 -6.36 11.65 -1.53
CA ARG A 155 -5.32 11.71 -2.57
C ARG A 155 -4.36 12.86 -2.27
N LEU A 156 -3.07 12.57 -2.27
CA LEU A 156 -2.00 13.50 -2.00
C LEU A 156 -1.32 13.93 -3.32
N SER A 157 -0.86 15.18 -3.35
CA SER A 157 0.15 15.61 -4.30
C SER A 157 1.53 15.29 -3.74
N THR A 158 2.45 14.84 -4.59
CA THR A 158 3.87 14.64 -4.23
C THR A 158 4.54 15.93 -3.74
N HIS A 159 3.95 17.09 -4.05
CA HIS A 159 4.42 18.40 -3.63
C HIS A 159 3.61 19.03 -2.48
N ALA A 160 2.56 18.35 -2.01
CA ALA A 160 1.69 18.85 -0.92
C ALA A 160 1.40 17.74 0.10
N LEU A 161 2.48 17.11 0.60
CA LEU A 161 2.37 16.18 1.71
C LEU A 161 2.17 16.97 3.02
N PRO A 162 1.17 16.62 3.85
CA PRO A 162 1.10 17.14 5.21
C PRO A 162 2.42 16.89 5.94
N ARG A 163 2.92 17.90 6.65
CA ARG A 163 4.27 17.87 7.25
C ARG A 163 4.54 16.59 8.04
N ASP A 164 3.59 16.15 8.86
CA ASP A 164 3.75 14.98 9.73
C ASP A 164 3.89 13.67 8.93
N ILE A 165 3.27 13.60 7.75
CA ILE A 165 3.37 12.44 6.84
C ILE A 165 4.69 12.54 6.07
N HIS A 166 5.03 13.72 5.56
CA HIS A 166 6.28 13.96 4.85
C HIS A 166 7.49 13.66 5.74
N GLN A 167 7.44 14.08 7.00
CA GLN A 167 8.46 13.84 8.00
C GLN A 167 8.66 12.35 8.26
N ARG A 168 7.57 11.58 8.46
CA ARG A 168 7.64 10.13 8.66
C ARG A 168 8.20 9.40 7.45
N LEU A 169 7.81 9.82 6.24
CA LEU A 169 8.35 9.28 4.99
C LEU A 169 9.84 9.56 4.84
N ALA A 170 10.25 10.81 5.07
CA ALA A 170 11.64 11.24 4.94
C ALA A 170 12.54 10.58 5.97
N ALA A 171 12.08 10.42 7.22
CA ALA A 171 12.79 9.65 8.24
C ALA A 171 13.03 8.18 7.83
N ASN A 172 12.14 7.61 7.00
CA ASN A 172 12.27 6.27 6.43
C ASN A 172 13.03 6.23 5.09
N GLY A 173 13.65 7.34 4.67
CA GLY A 173 14.45 7.44 3.45
C GLY A 173 13.65 7.76 2.18
N TYR A 174 12.39 8.17 2.28
CA TYR A 174 11.52 8.49 1.13
C TYR A 174 11.24 9.98 1.01
N TYR A 175 11.34 10.52 -0.19
CA TYR A 175 11.12 11.95 -0.45
C TYR A 175 12.04 12.88 0.39
N GLU A 176 13.22 12.39 0.80
CA GLU A 176 14.19 13.14 1.61
C GLU A 176 14.55 14.47 0.97
N GLN A 177 14.90 14.46 -0.32
CA GLN A 177 15.25 15.69 -1.05
C GLN A 177 14.12 16.72 -1.05
N SER A 178 12.88 16.27 -1.22
CA SER A 178 11.69 17.14 -1.16
C SER A 178 11.48 17.69 0.27
N PHE A 179 11.69 16.85 1.29
CA PHE A 179 11.56 17.26 2.69
C PHE A 179 12.64 18.27 3.08
N MET A 180 13.90 17.98 2.76
CA MET A 180 15.03 18.87 3.00
C MET A 180 14.85 20.21 2.29
N SER A 181 14.33 20.21 1.06
CA SER A 181 14.06 21.44 0.32
C SER A 181 13.00 22.33 0.99
N LEU A 182 12.03 21.75 1.71
CA LEU A 182 10.94 22.49 2.35
C LEU A 182 11.22 22.85 3.81
N TYR A 183 11.93 21.99 4.54
CA TYR A 183 12.07 22.07 5.99
C TYR A 183 13.53 22.09 6.49
N GLY A 184 14.50 21.88 5.60
CA GLY A 184 15.94 21.88 5.93
C GLY A 184 16.50 20.51 6.31
N GLU A 185 17.83 20.39 6.29
CA GLU A 185 18.57 19.18 6.65
C GLU A 185 18.47 18.85 8.15
N GLU A 186 18.50 19.87 9.01
CA GLU A 186 18.34 19.71 10.47
C GLU A 186 17.01 19.04 10.83
N ALA A 187 15.92 19.42 10.15
CA ALA A 187 14.61 18.81 10.37
C ALA A 187 14.57 17.34 9.95
N LEU A 188 15.34 16.95 8.92
CA LEU A 188 15.45 15.56 8.50
C LEU A 188 16.19 14.73 9.55
N GLU A 189 17.30 15.24 10.07
CA GLU A 189 18.08 14.56 11.11
C GLU A 189 17.30 14.44 12.41
N GLU A 190 16.51 15.45 12.79
CA GLU A 190 15.60 15.37 13.92
C GLU A 190 14.53 14.27 13.69
N ALA A 191 13.96 14.21 12.49
CA ALA A 191 12.95 13.20 12.15
C ALA A 191 13.50 11.78 12.21
N LYS A 192 14.71 11.56 11.66
CA LYS A 192 15.42 10.27 11.73
C LYS A 192 15.73 9.89 13.18
N THR A 193 16.17 10.85 13.98
CA THR A 193 16.44 10.64 15.41
C THR A 193 15.17 10.24 16.15
N ARG A 194 14.06 10.96 15.95
CA ARG A 194 12.76 10.62 16.57
C ARG A 194 12.26 9.23 16.19
N LEU A 195 12.41 8.82 14.93
CA LEU A 195 12.06 7.49 14.47
C LEU A 195 12.93 6.42 15.14
N LYS A 196 14.23 6.69 15.23
CA LYS A 196 15.19 5.80 15.90
C LYS A 196 14.87 5.67 17.39
N ASP A 197 14.64 6.78 18.10
CA ASP A 197 14.29 6.79 19.52
C ASP A 197 12.95 6.10 19.80
N ALA A 198 11.99 6.18 18.87
CA ALA A 198 10.79 5.37 18.92
C ALA A 198 11.19 3.89 18.85
N CYS A 199 11.89 3.46 17.79
CA CYS A 199 12.34 2.08 17.59
C CYS A 199 13.15 1.52 18.78
N ASP A 200 14.09 2.29 19.32
CA ASP A 200 14.97 1.87 20.42
C ASP A 200 14.18 1.69 21.73
N ARG A 201 13.21 2.57 22.02
CA ARG A 201 12.26 2.39 23.14
C ARG A 201 11.45 1.10 22.98
N TRP A 202 11.03 0.78 21.77
CA TRP A 202 10.28 -0.45 21.48
C TRP A 202 11.09 -1.74 21.68
N VAL A 203 12.35 -1.75 21.22
CA VAL A 203 13.26 -2.90 21.43
C VAL A 203 13.57 -3.09 22.92
N SER A 204 13.64 -2.01 23.69
CA SER A 204 13.83 -2.07 25.14
C SER A 204 12.60 -2.63 25.87
N GLU A 205 11.38 -2.23 25.52
CA GLU A 205 10.14 -2.72 26.16
C GLU A 205 9.86 -4.20 25.88
N THR A 206 10.25 -4.69 24.70
CA THR A 206 10.12 -6.12 24.35
C THR A 206 11.25 -6.99 24.90
N GLY A 207 12.38 -6.38 25.29
CA GLY A 207 13.51 -7.05 25.92
C GLY A 207 13.31 -7.39 27.40
N ASP A 208 12.35 -6.76 28.07
CA ASP A 208 12.14 -6.85 29.52
C ASP A 208 11.09 -7.89 29.97
N LEU A 209 10.82 -8.91 29.15
CA LEU A 209 10.00 -10.08 29.53
C LEU A 209 10.81 -11.27 30.05
N ARG A 210 12.08 -11.07 30.39
CA ARG A 210 12.88 -12.07 31.11
C ARG A 210 13.32 -11.45 32.43
N HIS A 211 13.02 -12.15 33.52
CA HIS A 211 13.35 -11.88 34.94
C HIS A 211 12.20 -11.38 35.84
N ALA A 212 11.03 -12.02 35.79
CA ALA A 212 10.33 -12.31 37.04
C ALA A 212 10.85 -13.67 37.56
N ARG A 213 11.83 -13.61 38.47
CA ARG A 213 12.27 -14.75 39.29
C ARG A 213 11.25 -15.01 40.39
N HIS A 214 11.06 -16.32 40.65
CA HIS A 214 10.37 -17.01 41.75
C HIS A 214 8.86 -17.23 41.61
#